data_AF-L0IH95-F1
#
_entry.id   AF-L0IH95-F1
#
_cell.length_a   1.000
_cell.length_b   1.000
_cell.length_c   1.000
_cell.angle_alpha   90.00
_cell.angle_beta   90.00
_cell.angle_gamma   90.00
#
_symmetry.space_group_name_H-M   'P 1'
#
loop_
_entity.id
_entity.type
_entity.pdbx_description
1 polymer ?
#
loop_
_entity_poly.entity_id
_entity_poly.type
_entity_poly.pdbx_seq_one_letter_code
_entity_poly.pdbx_strand_id
1 'polypeptide(L)'
;MSGDGRAVVDPQYQRLIGKKTGLVNSLYGLQQSRGQPEASLSQPITASVGWLAEADGELELALGGKGQTLESSYLSAIGETVERYSLCFPEPDDFVTASYDELAAREAVIDFEYLDIYSEAIRDERLAPLTRETEISWTAGTHLITGEDIYVPVQLVWMQFGPDYHEHPRFLGTSNGAAAGSSLTNALLGSLYELIERDAFMKMWCRQETPDRVDLSSMPDVRAFVDERIPQEHISVQPVVYDSPLAVTSVGGALINERDERPKFILGGNTSVSPAEAVRGAIVESIQGLPFIAEIAMNHDPSELDPGHAEDNFEENVLYYALPENFDEVAFIVDGDHETCPTDRETSGWDKRDELDYCLEELDRVGYTPIGFDVTTPDVARAGPRVTKVIVPELVPITPPGTLPVNHPAFDGERDELTAKPHPYA
;
A
#
# COMPACT_ATOMS: atom_id res chain seq x y z
N MET A 1 21.23 16.12 13.46
CA MET A 1 20.69 17.34 14.09
C MET A 1 20.32 18.28 12.96
N SER A 2 19.13 18.87 13.02
CA SER A 2 18.70 19.94 12.11
C SER A 2 19.55 21.20 12.35
N GLY A 3 19.50 22.17 11.43
CA GLY A 3 20.26 23.43 11.52
C GLY A 3 19.98 24.26 12.78
N ASP A 4 18.95 23.93 13.55
CA ASP A 4 18.55 24.54 14.82
C ASP A 4 18.93 23.73 16.08
N GLY A 5 19.64 22.61 15.92
CA GLY A 5 20.10 21.78 17.04
C GLY A 5 19.05 20.81 17.62
N ARG A 6 17.88 20.68 17.00
CA ARG A 6 16.91 19.63 17.38
C ARG A 6 17.31 18.26 16.81
N ALA A 7 16.88 17.20 17.50
CA ALA A 7 16.97 15.85 16.97
C ALA A 7 16.00 15.74 15.78
N VAL A 8 16.47 15.23 14.65
CA VAL A 8 15.68 15.05 13.41
C VAL A 8 14.68 13.90 13.54
N VAL A 9 14.86 13.06 14.55
CA VAL A 9 13.98 11.95 14.91
C VAL A 9 13.70 12.05 16.40
N ASP A 10 12.43 11.92 16.78
CA ASP A 10 12.00 11.93 18.18
C ASP A 10 12.89 10.98 19.02
N PRO A 11 13.41 11.43 20.18
CA PRO A 11 14.19 10.60 21.09
C PRO A 11 13.60 9.21 21.38
N GLN A 12 12.27 9.06 21.36
CA GLN A 12 11.63 7.75 21.58
C GLN A 12 12.01 6.73 20.49
N TYR A 13 12.07 7.15 19.23
CA TYR A 13 12.39 6.28 18.09
C TYR A 13 13.89 6.11 17.86
N GLN A 14 14.74 6.90 18.52
CA GLN A 14 16.21 6.76 18.40
C GLN A 14 16.71 5.37 18.84
N ARG A 15 15.97 4.66 19.69
CA ARG A 15 16.31 3.29 20.09
C ARG A 15 16.23 2.28 18.95
N LEU A 16 15.40 2.58 17.94
CA LEU A 16 15.28 1.77 16.72
C LEU A 16 16.46 2.01 15.78
N ILE A 17 17.27 3.05 16.01
CA ILE A 17 18.40 3.41 15.16
C ILE A 17 19.73 3.02 15.82
N GLY A 18 20.53 2.21 15.13
CA GLY A 18 21.91 1.99 15.49
C GLY A 18 22.47 0.63 15.07
N LYS A 19 23.75 0.63 14.69
CA LYS A 19 24.49 -0.51 14.09
C LYS A 19 24.63 -1.79 14.94
N LYS A 20 24.15 -1.79 16.19
CA LYS A 20 24.34 -2.91 17.12
C LYS A 20 23.03 -3.55 17.56
N THR A 21 22.04 -2.71 17.86
CA THR A 21 20.79 -3.14 18.50
C THR A 21 19.57 -2.42 17.92
N GLY A 22 19.75 -1.56 16.91
CA GLY A 22 18.64 -0.92 16.22
C GLY A 22 18.16 -1.77 15.06
N LEU A 23 16.89 -1.63 14.70
CA LEU A 23 16.31 -2.21 13.49
C LEU A 23 16.72 -1.44 12.23
N VAL A 24 17.06 -0.15 12.38
CA VAL A 24 17.61 0.71 11.34
C VAL A 24 19.08 1.00 11.63
N ASN A 25 19.99 0.42 10.87
CA ASN A 25 21.44 0.63 11.03
C ASN A 25 21.86 2.05 10.66
N SER A 26 21.28 2.61 9.60
CA SER A 26 21.52 3.96 9.11
C SER A 26 20.39 4.42 8.18
N LEU A 27 20.20 5.74 8.07
CA LEU A 27 19.26 6.39 7.14
C LEU A 27 20.05 7.30 6.20
N TYR A 28 19.73 7.24 4.92
CA TYR A 28 20.32 8.08 3.88
C TYR A 28 19.21 8.93 3.28
N GLY A 29 19.46 10.22 3.07
CA GLY A 29 18.56 11.07 2.30
C GLY A 29 18.93 11.00 0.82
N LEU A 30 17.95 10.79 -0.06
CA LEU A 30 18.16 10.84 -1.50
C LEU A 30 18.14 12.30 -1.96
N GLN A 31 19.11 12.66 -2.81
CA GLN A 31 19.22 13.99 -3.41
C GLN A 31 18.39 14.03 -4.69
N GLN A 32 17.58 15.07 -4.85
CA GLN A 32 16.79 15.25 -6.05
C GLN A 32 17.60 15.88 -7.19
N SER A 33 17.18 15.61 -8.42
CA SER A 33 17.78 16.22 -9.60
C SER A 33 17.39 17.70 -9.71
N ARG A 34 18.28 18.51 -10.27
CA ARG A 34 18.00 19.93 -10.53
C ARG A 34 16.78 20.05 -11.46
N GLY A 35 15.73 20.71 -10.98
CA GLY A 35 14.52 20.98 -11.75
C GLY A 35 13.32 20.09 -11.44
N GLN A 36 13.46 19.08 -10.58
CA GLN A 36 12.32 18.32 -10.04
C GLN A 36 11.61 19.10 -8.92
N PRO A 37 10.28 18.92 -8.74
CA PRO A 37 9.55 19.35 -7.54
C PRO A 37 10.25 18.92 -6.25
N GLU A 38 10.26 19.78 -5.22
CA GLU A 38 10.96 19.46 -3.96
C GLU A 38 10.26 18.30 -3.22
N ALA A 39 11.01 17.28 -2.81
CA ALA A 39 10.55 16.14 -2.04
C ALA A 39 11.67 15.67 -1.10
N SER A 40 11.31 15.15 0.06
CA SER A 40 12.27 14.49 0.96
C SER A 40 12.06 12.99 0.89
N LEU A 41 13.11 12.29 0.44
CA LEU A 41 13.17 10.85 0.41
C LEU A 41 14.33 10.36 1.24
N SER A 42 14.14 9.17 1.82
CA SER A 42 15.17 8.49 2.56
C SER A 42 15.08 6.99 2.38
N GLN A 43 16.22 6.34 2.55
CA GLN A 43 16.34 4.89 2.48
C GLN A 43 16.99 4.38 3.77
N PRO A 44 16.36 3.42 4.47
CA PRO A 44 16.97 2.76 5.60
C PRO A 44 17.92 1.64 5.13
N ILE A 45 19.08 1.53 5.77
CA ILE A 45 19.78 0.25 5.84
C ILE A 45 19.29 -0.44 7.11
N THR A 46 18.65 -1.59 6.97
CA THR A 46 18.09 -2.34 8.09
C THR A 46 19.13 -3.22 8.77
N ALA A 47 18.80 -3.66 9.99
CA ALA A 47 19.38 -4.87 10.54
C ALA A 47 19.10 -6.05 9.59
N SER A 48 19.94 -7.09 9.61
CA SER A 48 19.72 -8.22 8.72
C SER A 48 18.56 -9.08 9.23
N VAL A 49 17.35 -8.64 8.90
CA VAL A 49 16.08 -9.27 9.31
C VAL A 49 16.01 -10.70 8.79
N GLY A 50 16.57 -10.99 7.62
CA GLY A 50 16.63 -12.36 7.09
C GLY A 50 17.37 -13.35 8.00
N TRP A 51 18.42 -12.95 8.71
CA TRP A 51 19.04 -13.83 9.70
C TRP A 51 18.21 -13.97 10.98
N LEU A 52 17.42 -12.96 11.34
CA LEU A 52 16.55 -12.99 12.51
C LEU A 52 15.29 -13.83 12.27
N ALA A 53 14.76 -13.79 11.05
CA ALA A 53 13.58 -14.52 10.61
C ALA A 53 13.91 -15.93 10.07
N GLU A 54 15.13 -16.43 10.32
CA GLU A 54 15.59 -17.76 9.86
C GLU A 54 15.44 -17.98 8.34
N ALA A 55 15.51 -16.89 7.57
CA ALA A 55 15.42 -16.88 6.11
C ALA A 55 16.80 -16.99 5.44
N ASP A 56 17.81 -17.52 6.14
CA ASP A 56 19.21 -17.67 5.69
C ASP A 56 19.83 -16.42 5.03
N GLY A 57 19.32 -15.23 5.38
CA GLY A 57 19.75 -13.96 4.80
C GLY A 57 19.17 -13.63 3.42
N GLU A 58 18.26 -14.44 2.89
CA GLU A 58 17.61 -14.25 1.58
C GLU A 58 16.44 -13.24 1.62
N LEU A 59 16.07 -12.77 2.81
CA LEU A 59 15.07 -11.73 2.97
C LEU A 59 15.69 -10.33 2.81
N GLU A 60 15.38 -9.68 1.70
CA GLU A 60 15.55 -8.25 1.50
C GLU A 60 14.21 -7.53 1.64
N LEU A 61 14.14 -6.56 2.55
CA LEU A 61 12.97 -5.71 2.70
C LEU A 61 13.15 -4.48 1.81
N ALA A 62 12.35 -4.38 0.75
CA ALA A 62 12.21 -3.14 -0.01
C ALA A 62 11.57 -2.09 0.90
N LEU A 63 12.32 -1.04 1.24
CA LEU A 63 11.92 -0.04 2.23
C LEU A 63 12.29 1.36 1.76
N GLY A 64 11.34 2.27 1.89
CA GLY A 64 11.53 3.69 1.63
C GLY A 64 11.07 4.55 2.79
N GLY A 65 11.37 5.84 2.71
CA GLY A 65 10.77 6.84 3.59
C GLY A 65 10.49 8.09 2.81
N LYS A 66 9.25 8.55 2.83
CA LYS A 66 8.81 9.71 2.07
C LYS A 66 8.22 10.77 2.97
N GLY A 67 8.53 12.03 2.70
CA GLY A 67 8.06 13.15 3.49
C GLY A 67 8.14 14.47 2.76
N GLN A 68 7.45 15.48 3.31
CA GLN A 68 7.61 16.87 2.87
C GLN A 68 8.88 17.50 3.45
N THR A 69 9.41 16.92 4.53
CA THR A 69 10.64 17.31 5.21
C THR A 69 11.53 16.09 5.41
N LEU A 70 12.83 16.32 5.64
CA LEU A 70 13.76 15.23 5.95
C LEU A 70 13.35 14.48 7.22
N GLU A 71 12.82 15.19 8.22
CA GLU A 71 12.30 14.59 9.46
C GLU A 71 11.12 13.66 9.18
N SER A 72 10.10 14.12 8.46
CA SER A 72 8.93 13.28 8.12
C SER A 72 9.32 12.08 7.24
N SER A 73 10.28 12.26 6.32
CA SER A 73 10.82 11.17 5.51
C SER A 73 11.54 10.12 6.36
N TYR A 74 12.37 10.52 7.33
CA TYR A 74 13.02 9.59 8.25
C TYR A 74 12.04 8.87 9.18
N LEU A 75 11.02 9.57 9.67
CA LEU A 75 9.97 8.94 10.49
C LEU A 75 9.18 7.91 9.68
N SER A 76 8.85 8.21 8.42
CA SER A 76 8.24 7.27 7.49
C SER A 76 9.13 6.06 7.24
N ALA A 77 10.43 6.23 6.97
CA ALA A 77 11.37 5.11 6.80
C ALA A 77 11.46 4.19 8.03
N ILE A 78 11.49 4.78 9.22
CA ILE A 78 11.49 4.02 10.48
C ILE A 78 10.17 3.28 10.64
N GLY A 79 9.04 3.93 10.35
CA GLY A 79 7.70 3.34 10.39
C GLY A 79 7.60 2.12 9.49
N GLU A 80 7.97 2.26 8.22
CA GLU A 80 7.94 1.18 7.23
C GLU A 80 8.90 0.05 7.64
N THR A 81 10.08 0.38 8.18
CA THR A 81 11.01 -0.64 8.69
C THR A 81 10.40 -1.47 9.82
N VAL A 82 9.79 -0.82 10.83
CA VAL A 82 9.21 -1.56 11.96
C VAL A 82 7.95 -2.32 11.55
N GLU A 83 7.17 -1.80 10.61
CA GLU A 83 6.03 -2.47 10.03
C GLU A 83 6.43 -3.79 9.38
N ARG A 84 7.37 -3.74 8.41
CA ARG A 84 7.84 -4.94 7.70
C ARG A 84 8.56 -5.90 8.62
N TYR A 85 9.35 -5.40 9.56
CA TYR A 85 9.99 -6.21 10.60
C TYR A 85 8.95 -6.98 11.41
N SER A 86 7.91 -6.31 11.91
CA SER A 86 6.89 -6.94 12.75
C SER A 86 6.09 -8.04 12.03
N LEU A 87 5.89 -7.92 10.72
CA LEU A 87 5.23 -8.95 9.90
C LEU A 87 6.05 -10.24 9.75
N CYS A 88 7.35 -10.24 10.06
CA CYS A 88 8.25 -11.38 9.88
C CYS A 88 8.25 -12.37 11.07
N PHE A 89 7.59 -12.03 12.18
CA PHE A 89 7.66 -12.82 13.43
C PHE A 89 6.28 -13.28 13.89
N PRO A 90 5.66 -14.24 13.18
CA PRO A 90 4.45 -14.90 13.68
C PRO A 90 4.70 -15.57 15.05
N GLU A 91 3.65 -15.67 15.87
CA GLU A 91 3.66 -16.44 17.13
C GLU A 91 2.93 -17.79 16.91
N PRO A 92 3.64 -18.91 16.65
CA PRO A 92 3.00 -20.14 16.19
C PRO A 92 2.11 -20.83 17.23
N ASP A 93 2.29 -20.53 18.52
CA ASP A 93 1.49 -21.08 19.62
C ASP A 93 0.01 -20.67 19.53
N ASP A 94 -0.30 -19.62 18.77
CA ASP A 94 -1.67 -19.11 18.55
C ASP A 94 -2.32 -19.68 17.27
N PHE A 95 -1.65 -20.61 16.57
CA PHE A 95 -2.15 -21.15 15.31
C PHE A 95 -3.01 -22.40 15.50
N VAL A 96 -4.10 -22.46 14.74
CA VAL A 96 -4.96 -23.63 14.63
C VAL A 96 -4.77 -24.24 13.26
N THR A 97 -4.35 -25.51 13.20
CA THR A 97 -4.32 -26.27 11.95
C THR A 97 -5.64 -27.00 11.76
N ALA A 98 -6.33 -26.71 10.66
CA ALA A 98 -7.59 -27.35 10.28
C ALA A 98 -7.87 -27.11 8.79
N SER A 99 -8.75 -27.92 8.21
CA SER A 99 -9.41 -27.55 6.95
C SER A 99 -10.45 -26.43 7.16
N TYR A 100 -10.87 -25.78 6.07
CA TYR A 100 -11.91 -24.75 6.14
C TYR A 100 -13.21 -25.30 6.74
N ASP A 101 -13.69 -26.43 6.22
CA ASP A 101 -14.97 -27.01 6.66
C ASP A 101 -14.95 -27.45 8.14
N GLU A 102 -13.81 -27.93 8.63
CA GLU A 102 -13.66 -28.30 10.05
C GLU A 102 -13.64 -27.10 10.99
N LEU A 103 -13.00 -26.00 10.59
CA LEU A 103 -12.91 -24.80 11.42
C LEU A 103 -14.22 -24.01 11.40
N ALA A 104 -14.80 -23.79 10.21
CA ALA A 104 -16.07 -23.09 10.04
C ALA A 104 -17.26 -23.79 10.72
N ALA A 105 -17.15 -25.09 11.02
CA ALA A 105 -18.16 -25.82 11.79
C ALA A 105 -18.21 -25.43 13.28
N ARG A 106 -17.20 -24.73 13.80
CA ARG A 106 -17.08 -24.39 15.24
C ARG A 106 -16.68 -22.94 15.53
N GLU A 107 -16.00 -22.26 14.62
CA GLU A 107 -15.55 -20.87 14.78
C GLU A 107 -16.05 -20.00 13.61
N ALA A 108 -16.04 -18.68 13.79
CA ALA A 108 -16.19 -17.75 12.68
C ALA A 108 -14.90 -17.71 11.85
N VAL A 109 -15.02 -17.82 10.53
CA VAL A 109 -13.90 -17.87 9.59
C VAL A 109 -14.24 -16.94 8.44
N ILE A 110 -13.24 -16.26 7.88
CA ILE A 110 -13.38 -15.53 6.60
C ILE A 110 -14.05 -16.42 5.55
N ASP A 111 -14.98 -15.89 4.75
CA ASP A 111 -15.67 -16.69 3.75
C ASP A 111 -14.70 -17.24 2.69
N PHE A 112 -14.91 -18.51 2.31
CA PHE A 112 -13.97 -19.24 1.44
C PHE A 112 -13.78 -18.58 0.06
N GLU A 113 -14.78 -17.88 -0.44
CA GLU A 113 -14.71 -17.18 -1.73
C GLU A 113 -13.71 -16.02 -1.76
N TYR A 114 -13.40 -15.42 -0.60
CA TYR A 114 -12.34 -14.41 -0.48
C TYR A 114 -10.94 -15.02 -0.29
N LEU A 115 -10.84 -16.35 -0.15
CA LEU A 115 -9.56 -17.07 -0.07
C LEU A 115 -9.03 -17.50 -1.45
N ASP A 116 -9.92 -17.57 -2.45
CA ASP A 116 -9.59 -17.97 -3.81
C ASP A 116 -9.96 -16.91 -4.85
N ILE A 117 -9.21 -15.81 -4.81
CA ILE A 117 -9.46 -14.61 -5.61
C ILE A 117 -8.66 -14.57 -6.92
N TYR A 118 -7.87 -15.62 -7.23
CA TYR A 118 -7.02 -15.68 -8.43
C TYR A 118 -7.56 -16.64 -9.49
N SER A 119 -7.21 -16.41 -10.75
CA SER A 119 -7.58 -17.31 -11.86
C SER A 119 -6.93 -18.69 -11.71
N GLU A 120 -7.51 -19.71 -12.35
CA GLU A 120 -6.94 -21.07 -12.38
C GLU A 120 -5.52 -21.07 -12.99
N ALA A 121 -5.26 -20.23 -13.99
CA ALA A 121 -3.93 -20.09 -14.59
C ALA A 121 -2.89 -19.58 -13.59
N ILE A 122 -3.20 -18.49 -12.86
CA ILE A 122 -2.32 -17.94 -11.82
C ILE A 122 -2.10 -18.98 -10.70
N ARG A 123 -3.17 -19.68 -10.31
CA ARG A 123 -3.11 -20.76 -9.32
C ARG A 123 -2.13 -21.85 -9.78
N ASP A 124 -2.35 -22.44 -10.95
CA ASP A 124 -1.54 -23.55 -11.46
C ASP A 124 -0.07 -23.19 -11.64
N GLU A 125 0.23 -21.94 -11.97
CA GLU A 125 1.60 -21.46 -12.16
C GLU A 125 2.31 -21.11 -10.85
N ARG A 126 1.61 -20.45 -9.90
CA ARG A 126 2.27 -19.74 -8.78
C ARG A 126 1.88 -20.27 -7.40
N LEU A 127 0.71 -20.90 -7.25
CA LEU A 127 0.12 -21.21 -5.95
C LEU A 127 -0.25 -22.68 -5.79
N ALA A 128 0.01 -23.22 -4.60
CA ALA A 128 -0.38 -24.59 -4.31
C ALA A 128 -1.93 -24.73 -4.23
N PRO A 129 -2.53 -25.84 -4.74
CA PRO A 129 -3.99 -25.99 -4.85
C PRO A 129 -4.77 -25.81 -3.54
N LEU A 130 -5.84 -25.02 -3.54
CA LEU A 130 -6.66 -24.74 -2.37
C LEU A 130 -8.07 -25.35 -2.52
N THR A 131 -8.50 -26.11 -1.52
CA THR A 131 -9.86 -26.68 -1.41
C THR A 131 -10.38 -26.49 0.01
N ARG A 132 -11.69 -26.70 0.22
CA ARG A 132 -12.29 -26.59 1.56
C ARG A 132 -11.77 -27.64 2.54
N GLU A 133 -11.25 -28.74 2.03
CA GLU A 133 -10.66 -29.84 2.78
C GLU A 133 -9.14 -29.71 2.95
N THR A 134 -8.52 -28.68 2.36
CA THR A 134 -7.08 -28.44 2.50
C THR A 134 -6.76 -27.99 3.92
N GLU A 135 -5.97 -28.77 4.65
CA GLU A 135 -5.45 -28.36 5.95
C GLU A 135 -4.45 -27.21 5.80
N ILE A 136 -4.72 -26.10 6.51
CA ILE A 136 -3.86 -24.92 6.58
C ILE A 136 -3.82 -24.40 8.02
N SER A 137 -2.87 -23.51 8.30
CA SER A 137 -2.77 -22.82 9.59
C SER A 137 -3.63 -21.55 9.58
N TRP A 138 -4.39 -21.38 10.65
CA TRP A 138 -5.30 -20.26 10.89
C TRP A 138 -4.88 -19.50 12.13
N THR A 139 -5.15 -18.21 12.16
CA THR A 139 -5.03 -17.35 13.33
C THR A 139 -6.32 -16.57 13.54
N ALA A 140 -6.63 -16.19 14.78
CA ALA A 140 -7.78 -15.35 15.09
C ALA A 140 -7.38 -13.87 15.01
N GLY A 141 -8.14 -13.08 14.25
CA GLY A 141 -8.12 -11.63 14.29
C GLY A 141 -9.42 -11.08 14.86
N THR A 142 -9.42 -9.80 15.25
CA THR A 142 -10.58 -9.16 15.84
C THR A 142 -11.41 -8.46 14.76
N HIS A 143 -12.68 -8.81 14.63
CA HIS A 143 -13.63 -8.02 13.86
C HIS A 143 -13.76 -6.63 14.50
N LEU A 144 -13.27 -5.59 13.82
CA LEU A 144 -13.12 -4.25 14.40
C LEU A 144 -14.43 -3.52 14.72
N ILE A 145 -15.56 -4.02 14.20
CA ILE A 145 -16.90 -3.47 14.46
C ILE A 145 -17.58 -4.23 15.62
N THR A 146 -17.59 -5.56 15.58
CA THR A 146 -18.32 -6.38 16.57
C THR A 146 -17.48 -6.79 17.77
N GLY A 147 -16.15 -6.83 17.63
CA GLY A 147 -15.20 -7.34 18.62
C GLY A 147 -15.11 -8.87 18.67
N GLU A 148 -15.75 -9.58 17.75
CA GLU A 148 -15.71 -11.05 17.66
C GLU A 148 -14.42 -11.54 17.01
N ASP A 149 -13.97 -12.73 17.38
CA ASP A 149 -12.81 -13.37 16.74
C ASP A 149 -13.22 -13.97 15.39
N ILE A 150 -12.45 -13.68 14.34
CA ILE A 150 -12.60 -14.27 13.01
C ILE A 150 -11.27 -14.90 12.61
N TYR A 151 -11.32 -16.17 12.22
CA TYR A 151 -10.14 -16.89 11.78
C TYR A 151 -9.79 -16.60 10.33
N VAL A 152 -8.51 -16.34 10.09
CA VAL A 152 -7.91 -16.03 8.79
C VAL A 152 -6.67 -16.90 8.57
N PRO A 153 -6.37 -17.35 7.34
CA PRO A 153 -5.12 -18.07 7.06
C PRO A 153 -3.90 -17.26 7.47
N VAL A 154 -2.96 -17.89 8.17
CA VAL A 154 -1.72 -17.26 8.66
C VAL A 154 -0.94 -16.59 7.52
N GLN A 155 -0.94 -17.20 6.32
CA GLN A 155 -0.21 -16.69 5.15
C GLN A 155 -0.75 -15.34 4.61
N LEU A 156 -1.96 -14.93 5.00
CA LEU A 156 -2.52 -13.62 4.63
C LEU A 156 -2.18 -12.53 5.66
N VAL A 157 -1.76 -12.91 6.87
CA VAL A 157 -1.49 -11.98 7.98
C VAL A 157 0.00 -11.66 8.09
N TRP A 158 0.86 -12.67 8.08
CA TRP A 158 2.32 -12.50 8.22
C TRP A 158 3.04 -12.69 6.89
N MET A 159 4.15 -11.97 6.72
CA MET A 159 5.08 -12.20 5.64
C MET A 159 5.96 -13.39 6.02
N GLN A 160 5.86 -14.47 5.27
CA GLN A 160 6.55 -15.72 5.59
C GLN A 160 7.82 -15.85 4.78
N PHE A 161 8.90 -16.26 5.46
CA PHE A 161 10.22 -16.44 4.87
C PHE A 161 10.87 -17.70 5.43
N GLY A 162 11.84 -18.26 4.70
CA GLY A 162 12.68 -19.39 5.15
C GLY A 162 12.35 -20.75 4.52
N PRO A 163 13.26 -21.74 4.69
CA PRO A 163 13.28 -23.00 3.95
C PRO A 163 12.11 -23.95 4.27
N ASP A 164 11.47 -23.81 5.42
CA ASP A 164 10.29 -24.58 5.82
C ASP A 164 8.98 -24.05 5.21
N TYR A 165 9.01 -22.85 4.61
CA TYR A 165 7.90 -22.29 3.84
C TYR A 165 8.14 -22.52 2.33
N HIS A 166 7.79 -23.74 1.93
CA HIS A 166 8.12 -24.39 0.65
C HIS A 166 7.77 -23.62 -0.64
N GLU A 167 8.46 -24.09 -1.68
CA GLU A 167 8.46 -23.84 -3.14
C GLU A 167 7.17 -23.37 -3.84
N HIS A 168 5.98 -23.41 -3.20
CA HIS A 168 4.73 -22.80 -3.68
C HIS A 168 3.81 -22.39 -2.52
N PRO A 169 3.65 -21.09 -2.20
CA PRO A 169 2.70 -20.65 -1.17
C PRO A 169 1.25 -20.92 -1.61
N ARG A 170 0.32 -21.00 -0.65
CA ARG A 170 -1.13 -21.13 -0.97
C ARG A 170 -1.80 -19.78 -1.16
N PHE A 171 -1.22 -18.75 -0.55
CA PHE A 171 -1.71 -17.39 -0.60
C PHE A 171 -0.55 -16.46 -0.90
N LEU A 172 -0.80 -15.41 -1.66
CA LEU A 172 0.17 -14.33 -1.83
C LEU A 172 0.05 -13.38 -0.65
N GLY A 173 0.87 -13.62 0.38
CA GLY A 173 1.00 -12.70 1.51
C GLY A 173 1.69 -11.42 1.07
N THR A 174 0.98 -10.30 1.09
CA THR A 174 1.55 -8.97 0.86
C THR A 174 1.50 -8.14 2.15
N SER A 175 2.17 -7.00 2.16
CA SER A 175 2.01 -6.02 3.24
C SER A 175 0.71 -5.26 3.20
N ASN A 176 -0.13 -5.42 2.17
CA ASN A 176 -1.35 -4.64 1.98
C ASN A 176 -2.19 -4.57 3.26
N GLY A 177 -2.50 -3.37 3.74
CA GLY A 177 -3.23 -3.16 4.99
C GLY A 177 -2.41 -3.39 6.26
N ALA A 178 -1.08 -3.39 6.17
CA ALA A 178 -0.21 -3.25 7.31
C ALA A 178 0.17 -1.78 7.48
N ALA A 179 0.26 -1.31 8.72
CA ALA A 179 0.75 0.05 8.97
C ALA A 179 1.40 0.16 10.35
N ALA A 180 2.47 0.96 10.42
CA ALA A 180 3.02 1.45 11.68
C ALA A 180 2.41 2.79 12.09
N GLY A 181 2.12 2.93 13.38
CA GLY A 181 1.59 4.16 13.97
C GLY A 181 2.20 4.47 15.33
N SER A 182 2.09 5.74 15.74
CA SER A 182 2.48 6.19 17.09
C SER A 182 1.54 5.68 18.20
N SER A 183 0.38 5.16 17.82
CA SER A 183 -0.59 4.46 18.67
C SER A 183 -1.33 3.41 17.83
N LEU A 184 -2.07 2.52 18.50
CA LEU A 184 -2.88 1.52 17.82
C LEU A 184 -3.93 2.17 16.90
N THR A 185 -4.54 3.28 17.32
CA THR A 185 -5.49 4.05 16.50
C THR A 185 -4.84 4.57 15.22
N ASN A 186 -3.61 5.11 15.29
CA ASN A 186 -2.92 5.59 14.09
C ASN A 186 -2.55 4.44 13.15
N ALA A 187 -2.13 3.29 13.69
CA ALA A 187 -1.81 2.11 12.89
C ALA A 187 -3.05 1.54 12.20
N LEU A 188 -4.16 1.37 12.92
CA LEU A 188 -5.43 0.88 12.34
C LEU A 188 -5.96 1.82 11.26
N LEU A 189 -5.95 3.14 11.52
CA LEU A 189 -6.39 4.12 10.53
C LEU A 189 -5.53 4.09 9.26
N GLY A 190 -4.20 4.02 9.41
CA GLY A 190 -3.29 3.88 8.27
C GLY A 190 -3.57 2.61 7.46
N SER A 191 -3.78 1.49 8.15
CA SER A 191 -4.12 0.20 7.53
C SER A 191 -5.42 0.29 6.72
N LEU A 192 -6.47 0.93 7.27
CA LEU A 192 -7.75 1.09 6.59
C LEU A 192 -7.66 2.06 5.41
N TYR A 193 -6.99 3.21 5.56
CA TYR A 193 -6.81 4.14 4.44
C TYR A 193 -6.05 3.50 3.27
N GLU A 194 -5.01 2.72 3.56
CA GLU A 194 -4.30 1.97 2.53
C GLU A 194 -5.24 0.97 1.83
N LEU A 195 -5.96 0.13 2.58
CA LEU A 195 -6.87 -0.85 1.99
C LEU A 195 -7.95 -0.22 1.11
N ILE A 196 -8.55 0.89 1.57
CA ILE A 196 -9.59 1.60 0.83
C ILE A 196 -9.02 2.21 -0.46
N GLU A 197 -7.80 2.76 -0.39
CA GLU A 197 -7.12 3.29 -1.57
C GLU A 197 -6.83 2.22 -2.61
N ARG A 198 -6.25 1.10 -2.14
CA ARG A 198 -5.86 -0.02 -3.00
C ARG A 198 -7.09 -0.69 -3.63
N ASP A 199 -8.20 -0.82 -2.90
CA ASP A 199 -9.48 -1.30 -3.43
C ASP A 199 -10.00 -0.42 -4.58
N ALA A 200 -10.07 0.89 -4.34
CA ALA A 200 -10.61 1.84 -5.31
C ALA A 200 -9.72 1.89 -6.57
N PHE A 201 -8.41 1.89 -6.39
CA PHE A 201 -7.46 1.79 -7.50
C PHE A 201 -7.59 0.47 -8.27
N MET A 202 -7.62 -0.67 -7.58
CA MET A 202 -7.67 -1.98 -8.23
C MET A 202 -8.97 -2.20 -8.98
N LYS A 203 -10.11 -1.72 -8.47
CA LYS A 203 -11.38 -1.76 -9.19
C LYS A 203 -11.34 -0.94 -10.48
N MET A 204 -10.86 0.30 -10.40
CA MET A 204 -10.66 1.17 -11.57
C MET A 204 -9.75 0.50 -12.60
N TRP A 205 -8.60 -0.02 -12.15
CA TRP A 205 -7.62 -0.64 -13.03
C TRP A 205 -8.15 -1.93 -13.68
N CYS A 206 -8.69 -2.86 -12.88
CA CYS A 206 -9.21 -4.13 -13.37
C CYS A 206 -10.31 -3.94 -14.41
N ARG A 207 -11.18 -2.94 -14.23
CA ARG A 207 -12.25 -2.60 -15.18
C ARG A 207 -11.81 -1.68 -16.32
N GLN A 208 -10.61 -1.11 -16.25
CA GLN A 208 -10.12 -0.06 -17.14
C GLN A 208 -11.13 1.10 -17.26
N GLU A 209 -11.75 1.43 -16.12
CA GLU A 209 -12.72 2.52 -16.04
C GLU A 209 -11.99 3.86 -15.95
N THR A 210 -12.31 4.80 -16.84
CA THR A 210 -11.79 6.16 -16.78
C THR A 210 -12.36 6.87 -15.54
N PRO A 211 -11.52 7.27 -14.56
CA PRO A 211 -11.98 7.98 -13.37
C PRO A 211 -12.34 9.45 -13.69
N ASP A 212 -13.13 10.06 -12.81
CA ASP A 212 -13.46 11.48 -12.89
C ASP A 212 -12.25 12.35 -12.50
N ARG A 213 -12.04 13.46 -13.20
CA ARG A 213 -11.01 14.44 -12.84
C ARG A 213 -11.47 15.33 -11.70
N VAL A 214 -10.57 15.71 -10.80
CA VAL A 214 -10.88 16.67 -9.72
C VAL A 214 -10.90 18.09 -10.27
N ASP A 215 -12.02 18.80 -10.09
CA ASP A 215 -12.11 20.24 -10.38
C ASP A 215 -11.34 21.05 -9.32
N LEU A 216 -10.04 21.25 -9.56
CA LEU A 216 -9.19 22.09 -8.70
C LEU A 216 -9.63 23.56 -8.65
N SER A 217 -10.45 24.06 -9.59
CA SER A 217 -10.93 25.44 -9.55
C SER A 217 -11.90 25.67 -8.38
N SER A 218 -12.59 24.60 -7.95
CA SER A 218 -13.42 24.57 -6.75
C SER A 218 -12.63 24.44 -5.44
N MET A 219 -11.33 24.16 -5.50
CA MET A 219 -10.45 23.93 -4.34
C MET A 219 -9.25 24.89 -4.34
N PRO A 220 -9.45 26.21 -4.16
CA PRO A 220 -8.41 27.23 -4.38
C PRO A 220 -7.16 27.03 -3.52
N ASP A 221 -7.30 26.56 -2.28
CA ASP A 221 -6.16 26.31 -1.40
C ASP A 221 -5.33 25.10 -1.86
N VAL A 222 -5.99 24.09 -2.42
CA VAL A 222 -5.31 22.91 -3.00
C VAL A 222 -4.63 23.32 -4.30
N ARG A 223 -5.30 24.09 -5.16
CA ARG A 223 -4.72 24.63 -6.39
C ARG A 223 -3.46 25.44 -6.12
N ALA A 224 -3.50 26.36 -5.14
CA ALA A 224 -2.35 27.16 -4.75
C ALA A 224 -1.17 26.30 -4.27
N PHE A 225 -1.45 25.22 -3.55
CA PHE A 225 -0.43 24.27 -3.12
C PHE A 225 0.20 23.51 -4.29
N VAL A 226 -0.60 23.07 -5.27
CA VAL A 226 -0.07 22.43 -6.47
C VAL A 226 0.87 23.38 -7.21
N ASP A 227 0.44 24.63 -7.42
CA ASP A 227 1.22 25.65 -8.12
C ASP A 227 2.56 25.96 -7.42
N GLU A 228 2.57 25.96 -6.08
CA GLU A 228 3.78 26.17 -5.29
C GLU A 228 4.75 25.00 -5.42
N ARG A 229 4.23 23.76 -5.40
CA ARG A 229 5.05 22.54 -5.31
C ARG A 229 5.55 22.08 -6.67
N ILE A 230 4.80 22.37 -7.74
CA ILE A 230 5.12 21.99 -9.11
C ILE A 230 5.14 23.28 -9.98
N PRO A 231 6.16 24.14 -9.81
CA PRO A 231 6.32 25.35 -10.61
C PRO A 231 6.72 25.06 -12.08
N GLN A 232 7.02 23.80 -12.41
CA GLN A 232 7.48 23.38 -13.72
C GLN A 232 6.33 23.39 -14.74
N GLU A 233 6.35 24.32 -15.69
CA GLU A 233 5.31 24.42 -16.75
C GLU A 233 5.17 23.19 -17.65
N HIS A 234 6.15 22.28 -17.65
CA HIS A 234 6.15 21.06 -18.47
C HIS A 234 5.65 19.83 -17.71
N ILE A 235 5.31 19.96 -16.42
CA ILE A 235 4.72 18.89 -15.63
C ILE A 235 3.25 19.27 -15.42
N SER A 236 2.34 18.51 -16.04
CA SER A 236 0.92 18.65 -15.74
C SER A 236 0.53 17.74 -14.57
N VAL A 237 -0.45 18.20 -13.80
CA VAL A 237 -0.93 17.54 -12.59
C VAL A 237 -2.41 17.28 -12.77
N GLN A 238 -2.79 16.02 -12.74
CA GLN A 238 -4.16 15.57 -12.94
C GLN A 238 -4.59 14.69 -11.77
N PRO A 239 -5.23 15.27 -10.74
CA PRO A 239 -5.86 14.48 -9.71
C PRO A 239 -7.16 13.88 -10.24
N VAL A 240 -7.40 12.61 -9.94
CA VAL A 240 -8.58 11.84 -10.36
C VAL A 240 -9.18 11.11 -9.17
N VAL A 241 -10.51 11.01 -9.13
CA VAL A 241 -11.25 10.39 -8.02
C VAL A 241 -11.63 8.98 -8.43
N TYR A 242 -11.28 8.01 -7.60
CA TYR A 242 -11.70 6.63 -7.82
C TYR A 242 -13.12 6.42 -7.31
N ASP A 243 -13.92 5.68 -8.07
CA ASP A 243 -15.25 5.30 -7.62
C ASP A 243 -15.14 4.31 -6.45
N SER A 244 -15.89 4.58 -5.38
CA SER A 244 -15.91 3.75 -4.19
C SER A 244 -17.29 3.82 -3.52
N PRO A 245 -17.83 2.68 -3.05
CA PRO A 245 -19.08 2.69 -2.31
C PRO A 245 -18.92 3.29 -0.91
N LEU A 246 -17.68 3.50 -0.44
CA LEU A 246 -17.37 4.09 0.85
C LEU A 246 -17.31 5.61 0.70
N ALA A 247 -17.90 6.34 1.64
CA ALA A 247 -17.76 7.80 1.65
C ALA A 247 -16.38 8.25 2.18
N VAL A 248 -15.31 7.52 1.91
CA VAL A 248 -13.93 7.92 2.21
C VAL A 248 -13.27 8.22 0.86
N THR A 249 -12.67 9.41 0.71
CA THR A 249 -12.25 9.88 -0.61
C THR A 249 -10.90 9.29 -0.97
N SER A 250 -10.85 8.51 -2.06
CA SER A 250 -9.63 7.96 -2.66
C SER A 250 -9.30 8.68 -3.96
N VAL A 251 -8.08 9.19 -4.06
CA VAL A 251 -7.63 10.02 -5.19
C VAL A 251 -6.35 9.43 -5.77
N GLY A 252 -6.27 9.35 -7.10
CA GLY A 252 -5.03 9.20 -7.84
C GLY A 252 -4.46 10.57 -8.23
N GLY A 253 -3.17 10.79 -8.04
CA GLY A 253 -2.44 11.95 -8.53
C GLY A 253 -1.60 11.53 -9.74
N ALA A 254 -1.97 11.99 -10.93
CA ALA A 254 -1.14 11.76 -12.11
C ALA A 254 -0.24 12.97 -12.37
N LEU A 255 1.07 12.73 -12.51
CA LEU A 255 2.04 13.70 -13.03
C LEU A 255 2.44 13.30 -14.44
N ILE A 256 2.29 14.21 -15.40
CA ILE A 256 2.62 13.95 -16.80
C ILE A 256 3.70 14.92 -17.26
N ASN A 257 4.77 14.39 -17.85
CA ASN A 257 5.79 15.20 -18.50
C ASN A 257 5.40 15.50 -19.95
N GLU A 258 5.03 16.75 -20.21
CA GLU A 258 4.56 17.25 -21.51
C GLU A 258 5.68 17.37 -22.57
N ARG A 259 6.93 17.08 -22.20
CA ARG A 259 8.07 17.05 -23.13
C ARG A 259 8.34 15.66 -23.70
N ASP A 260 7.58 14.66 -23.31
CA ASP A 260 7.82 13.25 -23.64
C ASP A 260 9.22 12.77 -23.18
N GLU A 261 9.70 13.33 -22.06
CA GLU A 261 10.93 12.93 -21.38
C GLU A 261 10.60 11.99 -20.21
N ARG A 262 11.57 11.13 -19.84
CA ARG A 262 11.42 10.19 -18.72
C ARG A 262 11.61 10.91 -17.37
N PRO A 263 10.79 10.60 -16.34
CA PRO A 263 9.56 9.80 -16.42
C PRO A 263 8.43 10.58 -17.11
N LYS A 264 7.73 9.92 -18.05
CA LYS A 264 6.56 10.47 -18.77
C LYS A 264 5.35 10.58 -17.86
N PHE A 265 5.14 9.57 -17.03
CA PHE A 265 3.97 9.41 -16.20
C PHE A 265 4.36 8.88 -14.83
N ILE A 266 3.70 9.39 -13.79
CA ILE A 266 3.77 8.90 -12.43
C ILE A 266 2.38 8.95 -11.84
N LEU A 267 2.00 7.90 -11.13
CA LEU A 267 0.78 7.82 -10.35
C LEU A 267 1.15 7.66 -8.87
N GLY A 268 0.72 8.61 -8.05
CA GLY A 268 0.56 8.39 -6.61
C GLY A 268 -0.93 8.34 -6.26
N GLY A 269 -1.25 8.08 -5.02
CA GLY A 269 -2.59 8.12 -4.50
C GLY A 269 -2.64 8.46 -3.02
N ASN A 270 -3.86 8.71 -2.57
CA ASN A 270 -4.11 8.93 -1.17
C ASN A 270 -5.59 8.71 -0.87
N THR A 271 -5.85 8.21 0.32
CA THR A 271 -7.20 8.15 0.88
C THR A 271 -7.29 8.95 2.17
N SER A 272 -8.34 9.76 2.29
CA SER A 272 -8.68 10.48 3.51
C SER A 272 -10.19 10.72 3.62
N VAL A 273 -10.68 10.85 4.86
CA VAL A 273 -12.03 11.38 5.10
C VAL A 273 -12.16 12.85 4.71
N SER A 274 -11.07 13.61 4.61
CA SER A 274 -11.06 14.96 4.06
C SER A 274 -10.68 14.90 2.58
N PRO A 275 -11.59 15.29 1.66
CA PRO A 275 -11.26 15.26 0.24
C PRO A 275 -10.08 16.18 -0.13
N ALA A 276 -9.95 17.33 0.54
CA ALA A 276 -8.82 18.22 0.35
C ALA A 276 -7.49 17.59 0.76
N GLU A 277 -7.46 16.80 1.84
CA GLU A 277 -6.28 16.06 2.25
C GLU A 277 -5.97 14.90 1.28
N ALA A 278 -6.99 14.17 0.81
CA ALA A 278 -6.82 13.11 -0.18
C ALA A 278 -6.16 13.66 -1.47
N VAL A 279 -6.67 14.77 -2.00
CA VAL A 279 -6.09 15.38 -3.21
C VAL A 279 -4.65 15.87 -2.97
N ARG A 280 -4.38 16.55 -1.85
CA ARG A 280 -3.03 17.01 -1.51
C ARG A 280 -2.07 15.83 -1.32
N GLY A 281 -2.51 14.81 -0.61
CA GLY A 281 -1.74 13.59 -0.32
C GLY A 281 -1.34 12.88 -1.61
N ALA A 282 -2.29 12.69 -2.53
CA ALA A 282 -2.04 11.99 -3.79
C ALA A 282 -0.99 12.71 -4.64
N ILE A 283 -1.08 14.04 -4.71
CA ILE A 283 -0.10 14.88 -5.42
C ILE A 283 1.28 14.82 -4.75
N VAL A 284 1.32 14.85 -3.41
CA VAL A 284 2.58 14.72 -2.65
C VAL A 284 3.22 13.35 -2.90
N GLU A 285 2.44 12.28 -2.89
CA GLU A 285 2.96 10.93 -3.16
C GLU A 285 3.51 10.84 -4.59
N SER A 286 2.81 11.43 -5.56
CA SER A 286 3.27 11.46 -6.96
C SER A 286 4.60 12.21 -7.12
N ILE A 287 4.75 13.35 -6.44
CA ILE A 287 6.01 14.10 -6.38
C ILE A 287 7.13 13.24 -5.77
N GLN A 288 6.82 12.48 -4.72
CA GLN A 288 7.77 11.61 -4.03
C GLN A 288 8.19 10.40 -4.87
N GLY A 289 7.39 9.96 -5.84
CA GLY A 289 7.75 8.91 -6.80
C GLY A 289 8.82 9.33 -7.82
N LEU A 290 8.98 10.64 -8.10
CA LEU A 290 9.90 11.14 -9.14
C LEU A 290 11.36 10.69 -8.94
N PRO A 291 11.98 10.87 -7.76
CA PRO A 291 13.38 10.49 -7.59
C PRO A 291 13.56 8.97 -7.52
N PHE A 292 12.56 8.22 -7.03
CA PHE A 292 12.58 6.76 -7.03
C PHE A 292 12.65 6.21 -8.46
N ILE A 293 11.77 6.68 -9.35
CA ILE A 293 11.78 6.29 -10.76
C ILE A 293 13.06 6.76 -11.45
N ALA A 294 13.57 7.94 -11.12
CA ALA A 294 14.84 8.42 -11.65
C ALA A 294 16.02 7.51 -11.24
N GLU A 295 16.01 6.98 -10.02
CA GLU A 295 17.00 6.01 -9.54
C GLU A 295 16.89 4.67 -10.28
N ILE A 296 15.68 4.11 -10.40
CA ILE A 296 15.46 2.86 -11.15
C ILE A 296 15.93 3.03 -12.60
N ALA A 297 15.57 4.14 -13.25
CA ALA A 297 15.97 4.47 -14.62
C ALA A 297 17.48 4.69 -14.80
N MET A 298 18.23 5.01 -13.75
CA MET A 298 19.70 5.07 -13.80
C MET A 298 20.34 3.68 -13.70
N ASN A 299 19.67 2.74 -13.04
CA ASN A 299 20.19 1.40 -12.75
C ASN A 299 19.72 0.35 -13.77
N HIS A 300 18.64 0.60 -14.52
CA HIS A 300 18.09 -0.31 -15.53
C HIS A 300 18.19 0.30 -16.93
N ASP A 301 18.65 -0.49 -17.90
CA ASP A 301 18.55 -0.11 -19.31
C ASP A 301 17.10 -0.32 -19.78
N PRO A 302 16.38 0.74 -20.19
CA PRO A 302 14.97 0.60 -20.58
C PRO A 302 14.75 -0.23 -21.84
N SER A 303 15.80 -0.53 -22.62
CA SER A 303 15.73 -1.47 -23.74
C SER A 303 15.77 -2.94 -23.32
N GLU A 304 16.10 -3.21 -22.05
CA GLU A 304 16.13 -4.55 -21.45
C GLU A 304 14.86 -4.86 -20.63
N LEU A 305 13.94 -3.89 -20.49
CA LEU A 305 12.64 -4.11 -19.85
C LEU A 305 11.79 -5.02 -20.73
N ASP A 306 11.59 -6.26 -20.29
CA ASP A 306 10.68 -7.20 -20.90
C ASP A 306 9.28 -7.02 -20.29
N PRO A 307 8.27 -6.62 -21.09
CA PRO A 307 6.89 -6.45 -20.60
C PRO A 307 6.30 -7.73 -20.00
N GLY A 308 6.79 -8.91 -20.40
CA GLY A 308 6.38 -10.20 -19.83
C GLY A 308 7.17 -10.65 -18.60
N HIS A 309 8.26 -9.97 -18.24
CA HIS A 309 9.06 -10.23 -17.02
C HIS A 309 8.71 -9.27 -15.88
N ALA A 310 8.09 -8.13 -16.20
CA ALA A 310 7.61 -7.11 -15.25
C ALA A 310 6.42 -7.56 -14.38
N GLU A 311 5.88 -8.76 -14.59
CA GLU A 311 4.73 -9.29 -13.83
C GLU A 311 5.02 -9.50 -12.34
N ASP A 312 6.31 -9.68 -11.98
CA ASP A 312 6.79 -10.00 -10.65
C ASP A 312 7.75 -8.96 -10.03
N ASN A 313 8.08 -7.89 -10.77
CA ASN A 313 8.96 -6.82 -10.30
C ASN A 313 8.24 -5.46 -10.31
N PHE A 314 7.81 -5.01 -9.11
CA PHE A 314 7.15 -3.73 -8.91
C PHE A 314 7.95 -2.55 -9.50
N GLU A 315 9.28 -2.54 -9.33
CA GLU A 315 10.13 -1.43 -9.78
C GLU A 315 10.20 -1.33 -11.30
N GLU A 316 10.39 -2.47 -11.97
CA GLU A 316 10.45 -2.54 -13.44
C GLU A 316 9.10 -2.20 -14.07
N ASN A 317 8.00 -2.63 -13.46
CA ASN A 317 6.65 -2.33 -13.93
C ASN A 317 6.32 -0.83 -13.80
N VAL A 318 6.71 -0.18 -12.69
CA VAL A 318 6.58 1.27 -12.55
C VAL A 318 7.42 1.99 -13.61
N LEU A 319 8.65 1.53 -13.86
CA LEU A 319 9.50 2.09 -14.91
C LEU A 319 8.88 1.91 -16.31
N TYR A 320 8.25 0.76 -16.59
CA TYR A 320 7.56 0.49 -17.85
C TYR A 320 6.51 1.56 -18.15
N TYR A 321 5.63 1.86 -17.20
CA TYR A 321 4.60 2.90 -17.37
C TYR A 321 5.15 4.32 -17.34
N ALA A 322 6.35 4.53 -16.79
CA ALA A 322 7.05 5.81 -16.84
C ALA A 322 7.72 6.12 -18.19
N LEU A 323 7.73 5.18 -19.16
CA LEU A 323 8.29 5.42 -20.49
C LEU A 323 7.30 6.15 -21.42
N PRO A 324 7.75 7.15 -22.19
CA PRO A 324 6.91 7.85 -23.17
C PRO A 324 6.19 6.93 -24.15
N GLU A 325 6.88 5.90 -24.64
CA GLU A 325 6.34 4.93 -25.60
C GLU A 325 5.18 4.07 -25.04
N ASN A 326 5.01 4.00 -23.71
CA ASN A 326 3.98 3.18 -23.04
C ASN A 326 2.85 4.03 -22.44
N PHE A 327 2.87 5.35 -22.61
CA PHE A 327 1.90 6.24 -21.99
C PHE A 327 0.45 5.96 -22.42
N ASP A 328 0.24 5.53 -23.65
CA ASP A 328 -1.09 5.18 -24.17
C ASP A 328 -1.77 4.07 -23.34
N GLU A 329 -1.00 3.24 -22.61
CA GLU A 329 -1.53 2.19 -21.74
C GLU A 329 -2.20 2.75 -20.46
N VAL A 330 -1.83 3.97 -20.05
CA VAL A 330 -2.31 4.64 -18.82
C VAL A 330 -3.03 5.96 -19.10
N ALA A 331 -3.06 6.42 -20.35
CA ALA A 331 -3.71 7.67 -20.75
C ALA A 331 -5.19 7.73 -20.35
N PHE A 332 -5.89 6.58 -20.36
CA PHE A 332 -7.30 6.50 -19.94
C PHE A 332 -7.55 6.96 -18.49
N ILE A 333 -6.52 6.97 -17.62
CA ILE A 333 -6.63 7.45 -16.24
C ILE A 333 -6.86 8.97 -16.24
N VAL A 334 -6.32 9.70 -17.22
CA VAL A 334 -6.29 11.17 -17.25
C VAL A 334 -7.11 11.78 -18.40
N ASP A 335 -7.54 10.96 -19.35
CA ASP A 335 -8.32 11.38 -20.53
C ASP A 335 -9.83 11.58 -20.23
N GLY A 336 -10.24 11.50 -18.96
CA GLY A 336 -11.63 11.73 -18.56
C GLY A 336 -12.11 13.16 -18.87
N ASP A 337 -13.27 13.26 -19.53
CA ASP A 337 -13.91 14.54 -19.85
C ASP A 337 -14.78 15.09 -18.70
N HIS A 338 -15.09 14.25 -17.72
CA HIS A 338 -15.94 14.62 -16.59
C HIS A 338 -15.09 15.14 -15.42
N GLU A 339 -15.41 16.35 -14.96
CA GLU A 339 -14.81 16.95 -13.77
C GLU A 339 -15.81 16.89 -12.61
N THR A 340 -15.32 16.49 -11.45
CA THR A 340 -16.09 16.38 -10.20
C THR A 340 -15.38 17.12 -9.08
N CYS A 341 -16.18 17.60 -8.12
CA CYS A 341 -15.66 18.02 -6.83
C CYS A 341 -16.12 16.96 -5.82
N PRO A 342 -15.21 16.19 -5.22
CA PRO A 342 -15.54 15.37 -4.06
C PRO A 342 -16.33 16.19 -3.05
N THR A 343 -17.41 15.61 -2.52
CA THR A 343 -18.27 16.33 -1.58
C THR A 343 -17.47 16.68 -0.34
N ASP A 344 -17.30 17.97 -0.09
CA ASP A 344 -16.52 18.44 1.05
C ASP A 344 -17.15 17.96 2.35
N ARG A 345 -16.31 17.45 3.25
CA ARG A 345 -16.71 16.96 4.56
C ARG A 345 -16.08 17.87 5.60
N GLU A 346 -16.93 18.40 6.47
CA GLU A 346 -16.46 19.18 7.61
C GLU A 346 -15.81 18.25 8.63
N THR A 347 -14.49 18.10 8.53
CA THR A 347 -13.66 17.32 9.46
C THR A 347 -12.92 18.23 10.45
N SER A 348 -13.24 19.53 10.50
CA SER A 348 -12.58 20.47 11.41
C SER A 348 -12.75 20.05 12.86
N GLY A 349 -11.61 19.82 13.53
CA GLY A 349 -11.56 19.44 14.94
C GLY A 349 -11.65 17.94 15.19
N TRP A 350 -11.74 17.12 14.13
CA TRP A 350 -11.61 15.67 14.25
C TRP A 350 -10.18 15.33 14.66
N ASP A 351 -10.06 14.31 15.51
CA ASP A 351 -8.79 13.62 15.73
C ASP A 351 -8.74 12.28 14.98
N LYS A 352 -7.63 11.56 15.12
CA LYS A 352 -7.42 10.28 14.42
C LYS A 352 -8.36 9.17 14.90
N ARG A 353 -8.97 9.31 16.07
CA ARG A 353 -9.99 8.39 16.56
C ARG A 353 -11.32 8.65 15.85
N ASP A 354 -11.70 9.92 15.69
CA ASP A 354 -12.91 10.30 14.93
C ASP A 354 -12.82 9.80 13.47
N GLU A 355 -11.65 9.96 12.83
CA GLU A 355 -11.41 9.44 11.47
C GLU A 355 -11.52 7.91 11.38
N LEU A 356 -10.97 7.19 12.37
CA LEU A 356 -11.05 5.73 12.44
C LEU A 356 -12.49 5.25 12.63
N ASP A 357 -13.21 5.85 13.57
CA ASP A 357 -14.60 5.50 13.85
C ASP A 357 -15.46 5.74 12.59
N TYR A 358 -15.23 6.83 11.85
CA TYR A 358 -15.91 7.10 10.57
C TYR A 358 -15.63 6.03 9.50
N CYS A 359 -14.38 5.59 9.36
CA CYS A 359 -14.05 4.52 8.40
C CYS A 359 -14.76 3.21 8.76
N LEU A 360 -14.81 2.85 10.05
CA LEU A 360 -15.51 1.66 10.52
C LEU A 360 -17.02 1.76 10.32
N GLU A 361 -17.62 2.93 10.52
CA GLU A 361 -19.04 3.19 10.24
C GLU A 361 -19.37 3.05 8.74
N GLU A 362 -18.51 3.55 7.85
CA GLU A 362 -18.72 3.39 6.40
C GLU A 362 -18.58 1.93 5.95
N LEU A 363 -17.63 1.18 6.52
CA LEU A 363 -17.48 -0.25 6.27
C LEU A 363 -18.70 -1.04 6.77
N ASP A 364 -19.19 -0.75 7.98
CA ASP A 364 -20.43 -1.35 8.53
C ASP A 364 -21.64 -1.05 7.64
N ARG A 365 -21.76 0.20 7.16
CA ARG A 365 -22.86 0.65 6.30
C ARG A 365 -22.96 -0.16 5.01
N VAL A 366 -21.83 -0.58 4.43
CA VAL A 366 -21.80 -1.42 3.22
C VAL A 366 -21.74 -2.91 3.54
N GLY A 367 -21.68 -3.30 4.82
CA GLY A 367 -21.66 -4.68 5.27
C GLY A 367 -20.30 -5.37 5.10
N TYR A 368 -19.20 -4.62 5.19
CA TYR A 368 -17.84 -5.15 5.07
C TYR A 368 -17.27 -5.55 6.43
N THR A 369 -16.34 -6.50 6.42
CA THR A 369 -15.83 -7.16 7.63
C THR A 369 -14.36 -6.81 7.89
N PRO A 370 -14.04 -5.67 8.53
CA PRO A 370 -12.67 -5.36 8.91
C PRO A 370 -12.17 -6.25 10.05
N ILE A 371 -11.14 -7.02 9.79
CA ILE A 371 -10.47 -7.95 10.73
C ILE A 371 -9.07 -7.39 11.03
N GLY A 372 -8.83 -6.99 12.28
CA GLY A 372 -7.56 -6.40 12.72
C GLY A 372 -6.70 -7.37 13.53
N PHE A 373 -5.39 -7.25 13.33
CA PHE A 373 -4.33 -7.96 14.05
C PHE A 373 -3.34 -6.94 14.62
N ASP A 374 -3.04 -7.02 15.92
CA ASP A 374 -1.89 -6.31 16.50
C ASP A 374 -0.65 -7.20 16.32
N VAL A 375 0.14 -6.89 15.30
CA VAL A 375 1.36 -7.63 14.96
C VAL A 375 2.59 -7.01 15.62
N THR A 376 2.42 -6.08 16.56
CA THR A 376 3.52 -5.37 17.20
C THR A 376 4.42 -6.33 17.98
N THR A 377 5.67 -6.48 17.56
CA THR A 377 6.64 -7.29 18.29
C THR A 377 7.02 -6.63 19.64
N PRO A 378 7.40 -7.41 20.67
CA PRO A 378 7.67 -6.86 22.00
C PRO A 378 8.77 -5.79 22.06
N ASP A 379 9.77 -5.86 21.17
CA ASP A 379 10.85 -4.89 21.05
C ASP A 379 10.40 -3.59 20.36
N VAL A 380 9.57 -3.67 19.31
CA VAL A 380 8.93 -2.51 18.68
C VAL A 380 7.98 -1.82 19.66
N ALA A 381 7.17 -2.58 20.39
CA ALA A 381 6.26 -2.03 21.42
C ALA A 381 7.01 -1.25 22.50
N ARG A 382 8.21 -1.72 22.91
CA ARG A 382 9.09 -1.04 23.89
C ARG A 382 9.73 0.23 23.35
N ALA A 383 9.85 0.37 22.03
CA ALA A 383 10.33 1.58 21.38
C ALA A 383 9.23 2.64 21.20
N GLY A 384 7.95 2.27 21.34
CA GLY A 384 6.81 3.18 21.27
C GLY A 384 5.82 2.90 20.15
N PRO A 385 6.24 2.57 18.91
CA PRO A 385 5.32 2.29 17.82
C PRO A 385 4.34 1.14 18.10
N ARG A 386 3.27 1.11 17.32
CA ARG A 386 2.36 -0.01 17.13
C ARG A 386 2.31 -0.36 15.65
N VAL A 387 2.17 -1.64 15.36
CA VAL A 387 2.03 -2.16 14.01
C VAL A 387 0.78 -2.99 13.95
N THR A 388 -0.09 -2.70 12.99
CA THR A 388 -1.29 -3.49 12.74
C THR A 388 -1.25 -4.08 11.35
N LYS A 389 -1.93 -5.20 11.18
CA LYS A 389 -2.36 -5.74 9.89
C LYS A 389 -3.88 -5.77 9.92
N VAL A 390 -4.54 -5.24 8.90
CA VAL A 390 -5.99 -5.32 8.73
C VAL A 390 -6.28 -6.05 7.43
N ILE A 391 -7.33 -6.85 7.45
CA ILE A 391 -7.89 -7.52 6.27
C ILE A 391 -9.36 -7.16 6.23
N VAL A 392 -9.82 -6.66 5.08
CA VAL A 392 -11.24 -6.47 4.79
C VAL A 392 -11.52 -7.34 3.57
N PRO A 393 -12.09 -8.55 3.73
CA PRO A 393 -12.23 -9.52 2.65
C PRO A 393 -12.92 -8.95 1.40
N GLU A 394 -13.85 -8.02 1.60
CA GLU A 394 -14.67 -7.44 0.54
C GLU A 394 -13.96 -6.33 -0.25
N LEU A 395 -12.80 -5.85 0.23
CA LEU A 395 -11.95 -4.89 -0.47
C LEU A 395 -10.93 -5.63 -1.35
N VAL A 396 -10.89 -5.28 -2.63
CA VAL A 396 -9.97 -5.87 -3.61
C VAL A 396 -8.53 -5.51 -3.21
N PRO A 397 -7.67 -6.48 -2.87
CA PRO A 397 -6.31 -6.18 -2.44
C PRO A 397 -5.45 -5.74 -3.62
N ILE A 398 -4.44 -4.90 -3.35
CA ILE A 398 -3.31 -4.78 -4.27
C ILE A 398 -2.50 -6.07 -4.25
N THR A 399 -2.09 -6.51 -5.42
CA THR A 399 -1.37 -7.77 -5.65
C THR A 399 -0.02 -7.47 -6.31
N PRO A 400 0.84 -8.47 -6.58
CA PRO A 400 1.89 -8.28 -7.57
C PRO A 400 1.30 -7.82 -8.91
N PRO A 401 1.99 -6.94 -9.68
CA PRO A 401 1.40 -6.27 -10.83
C PRO A 401 0.71 -7.21 -11.82
N GLY A 402 1.36 -8.32 -12.21
CA GLY A 402 0.82 -9.28 -13.17
C GLY A 402 -0.18 -10.29 -12.58
N THR A 403 -0.42 -10.27 -11.27
CA THR A 403 -1.22 -11.28 -10.57
C THR A 403 -2.55 -10.73 -10.10
N LEU A 404 -3.37 -10.28 -11.05
CA LEU A 404 -4.63 -9.62 -10.74
C LEU A 404 -5.64 -10.57 -10.05
N PRO A 405 -6.38 -10.10 -9.02
CA PRO A 405 -7.35 -10.89 -8.28
C PRO A 405 -8.70 -10.95 -9.02
N VAL A 406 -8.70 -11.42 -10.27
CA VAL A 406 -9.87 -11.41 -11.18
C VAL A 406 -11.02 -12.31 -10.74
N ASN A 407 -10.79 -13.24 -9.81
CA ASN A 407 -11.83 -14.09 -9.23
C ASN A 407 -12.40 -13.53 -7.92
N HIS A 408 -11.95 -12.36 -7.48
CA HIS A 408 -12.50 -11.69 -6.30
C HIS A 408 -14.02 -11.45 -6.45
N PRO A 409 -14.85 -11.72 -5.43
CA PRO A 409 -16.32 -11.57 -5.52
C PRO A 409 -16.81 -10.17 -5.94
N ALA A 410 -16.00 -9.13 -5.71
CA ALA A 410 -16.27 -7.76 -6.18
C ALA A 410 -16.39 -7.61 -7.71
N PHE A 411 -15.96 -8.61 -8.48
CA PHE A 411 -16.04 -8.66 -9.94
C PHE A 411 -16.99 -9.75 -10.47
N ASP A 412 -17.85 -10.30 -9.60
CA ASP A 412 -18.81 -11.32 -10.01
C ASP A 412 -19.76 -10.80 -11.10
N GLY A 413 -19.78 -11.52 -12.22
CA GLY A 413 -20.57 -11.15 -13.41
C GLY A 413 -19.81 -10.35 -14.46
N GLU A 414 -18.57 -9.93 -14.19
CA GLU A 414 -17.77 -9.05 -15.07
C GLU A 414 -16.40 -9.66 -15.42
N ARG A 415 -16.10 -10.89 -14.97
CA ARG A 415 -14.75 -11.49 -15.02
C ARG A 415 -14.14 -11.56 -16.43
N ASP A 416 -14.95 -11.79 -17.46
CA ASP A 416 -14.51 -11.88 -18.85
C ASP A 416 -14.19 -10.50 -19.49
N GLU A 417 -14.55 -9.40 -18.81
CA GLU A 417 -14.36 -8.02 -19.26
C GLU A 417 -13.15 -7.34 -18.59
N LEU A 418 -12.57 -7.97 -17.57
CA LEU A 418 -11.44 -7.43 -16.83
C LEU A 418 -10.15 -7.45 -17.66
N THR A 419 -9.31 -6.44 -17.44
CA THR A 419 -7.98 -6.40 -18.06
C THR A 419 -7.08 -7.51 -17.54
N ALA A 420 -6.15 -7.95 -18.40
CA ALA A 420 -5.02 -8.78 -18.00
C ALA A 420 -3.72 -7.96 -17.84
N LYS A 421 -3.77 -6.63 -18.03
CA LYS A 421 -2.58 -5.77 -17.98
C LYS A 421 -2.07 -5.64 -16.54
N PRO A 422 -0.74 -5.77 -16.31
CA PRO A 422 -0.16 -5.51 -15.01
C PRO A 422 -0.46 -4.09 -14.51
N HIS A 423 -0.82 -3.90 -13.24
CA HIS A 423 -1.18 -2.56 -12.75
C HIS A 423 0.03 -1.64 -12.53
N PRO A 424 -0.03 -0.32 -12.78
CA PRO A 424 1.12 0.60 -12.70
C PRO A 424 1.54 0.98 -11.27
N TYR A 425 0.80 0.54 -10.25
CA TYR A 425 1.02 0.97 -8.87
C TYR A 425 2.17 0.20 -8.19
N ALA A 426 2.92 0.94 -7.36
CA ALA A 426 4.07 0.45 -6.60
C ALA A 426 3.69 0.03 -5.17
#